data_AF-A0A0N0V5F5-F1
#
_entry.id   AF-A0A0N0V5F5-F1
#
_cell.length_a   1.000
_cell.length_b   1.000
_cell.length_c   1.000
_cell.angle_alpha   90.00
_cell.angle_beta   90.00
_cell.angle_gamma   90.00
#
_symmetry.space_group_name_H-M   'P 1'
#
loop_
_entity.id
_entity.type
_entity.pdbx_description
1 polymer ?
#
loop_
_entity_poly.entity_id
_entity_poly.type
_entity_poly.pdbx_seq_one_letter_code
_entity_poly.pdbx_strand_id
1 'polypeptide(L)'
;MFEQRIASWLDSLPEEYLPSETLSKTSKRKAALPSPPTSDSMEGTTPKRRRLVDPDRTPRAANLPPPSSTGSSASRSESGDGSRSSSPKKQMLRLRLEERGLECRQLNVDTAPPVISCLLDAMEEIVSRIEILPADKKSAILESPLVREQNTRLWRFAFKEEGQDTLPGRVPLPEEIAQVCDFARHCHDTNHEEAAWNMEVHHRLLQAILREPNAPMATPLNFTTCTTARPHCRFVPYSSTAKMVDFCLYLNPTDSYALQALGRRTPTLTVNHTDFAPLQLSPIVLSIETKRPGKELDAAQLQMGVWHAAQWAFLRSVIGLTPQPLTAEEEILRKQKANEVLGQLGFIPGIIVQGHRWLFVFSTLEGDKTVLWTERQFGTTQSILDTYAVVAGIRELARWARDVYVPWFRANILAGFQPIEVG
;
A
#
# COMPACT_ATOMS: atom_id res chain seq x y z
N MET A 1 -18.69 -54.42 37.05
CA MET A 1 -18.01 -53.10 36.95
C MET A 1 -17.31 -52.84 35.60
N PHE A 2 -17.29 -53.77 34.64
CA PHE A 2 -16.79 -53.52 33.28
C PHE A 2 -17.91 -53.16 32.29
N GLU A 3 -19.11 -53.74 32.47
CA GLU A 3 -20.26 -53.54 31.57
C GLU A 3 -20.89 -52.14 31.67
N GLN A 4 -20.87 -51.50 32.85
CA GLN A 4 -21.45 -50.15 33.03
C GLN A 4 -20.64 -49.04 32.32
N ARG A 5 -19.34 -49.27 32.07
CA ARG A 5 -18.48 -48.29 31.38
C ARG A 5 -18.70 -48.29 29.86
N ILE A 6 -19.14 -49.41 29.29
CA ILE A 6 -19.39 -49.55 27.86
C ILE A 6 -20.74 -48.92 27.49
N ALA A 7 -21.76 -49.08 28.35
CA ALA A 7 -23.07 -48.46 28.16
C ALA A 7 -22.99 -46.92 28.14
N SER A 8 -22.24 -46.32 29.07
CA SER A 8 -22.03 -44.86 29.11
C SER A 8 -21.26 -44.30 27.91
N TRP A 9 -20.50 -45.13 27.20
CA TRP A 9 -19.77 -44.71 26.00
C TRP A 9 -20.67 -44.77 24.75
N LEU A 10 -21.53 -45.79 24.64
CA LEU A 10 -22.48 -45.93 23.53
C LEU A 10 -23.52 -44.81 23.50
N ASP A 11 -23.99 -44.35 24.65
CA ASP A 11 -24.94 -43.21 24.75
C ASP A 11 -24.32 -41.84 24.42
N SER A 12 -23.00 -41.76 24.26
CA SER A 12 -22.28 -40.50 24.00
C SER A 12 -22.02 -40.20 22.53
N LEU A 13 -22.48 -41.07 21.62
CA LEU A 13 -22.30 -40.91 20.18
C LEU A 13 -23.55 -40.28 19.55
N PRO A 14 -23.43 -39.16 18.82
CA PRO A 14 -24.54 -38.61 18.05
C PRO A 14 -25.00 -39.58 16.94
N GLU A 15 -26.27 -39.96 16.97
CA GLU A 15 -26.99 -40.61 15.87
C GLU A 15 -27.47 -39.55 14.88
N GLU A 16 -26.80 -39.39 13.73
CA GLU A 16 -27.49 -38.98 12.51
C GLU A 16 -26.65 -39.32 11.27
N TYR A 17 -27.25 -40.10 10.38
CA TYR A 17 -26.63 -40.66 9.18
C TYR A 17 -27.56 -40.41 7.97
N LEU A 18 -26.96 -39.86 6.89
CA LEU A 18 -27.25 -40.07 5.45
C LEU A 18 -28.41 -39.30 4.74
N PRO A 19 -28.28 -38.99 3.41
CA PRO A 19 -28.12 -39.99 2.35
C PRO A 19 -27.07 -39.75 1.25
N SER A 20 -26.60 -40.88 0.73
CA SER A 20 -25.76 -41.11 -0.46
C SER A 20 -26.45 -40.68 -1.76
N GLU A 21 -25.67 -40.29 -2.78
CA GLU A 21 -25.84 -40.87 -4.13
C GLU A 21 -24.67 -40.63 -5.12
N THR A 22 -24.32 -41.73 -5.79
CA THR A 22 -23.71 -41.88 -7.14
C THR A 22 -22.23 -41.56 -7.41
N LEU A 23 -21.53 -42.63 -7.81
CA LEU A 23 -20.21 -42.63 -8.47
C LEU A 23 -20.33 -42.19 -9.94
N SER A 24 -19.53 -41.21 -10.38
CA SER A 24 -19.03 -41.16 -11.76
C SER A 24 -17.63 -40.52 -11.84
N LYS A 25 -16.83 -40.98 -12.81
CA LYS A 25 -15.35 -40.99 -12.86
C LYS A 25 -14.71 -39.59 -12.93
N THR A 26 -13.70 -39.32 -12.07
CA THR A 26 -12.83 -38.13 -12.18
C THR A 26 -11.45 -38.45 -12.73
N SER A 27 -11.04 -37.61 -13.69
CA SER A 27 -9.74 -37.54 -14.34
C SER A 27 -8.66 -37.00 -13.39
N LYS A 28 -7.46 -37.59 -13.44
CA LYS A 28 -6.26 -37.17 -12.71
C LYS A 28 -5.78 -35.79 -13.17
N ARG A 29 -5.72 -34.80 -12.28
CA ARG A 29 -4.75 -33.67 -12.34
C ARG A 29 -4.20 -33.34 -10.95
N LYS A 30 -2.89 -33.16 -10.90
CA LYS A 30 -2.02 -33.01 -9.71
C LYS A 30 -2.32 -31.73 -8.91
N ALA A 31 -2.51 -31.88 -7.61
CA ALA A 31 -2.39 -30.82 -6.62
C ALA A 31 -0.91 -30.63 -6.24
N ALA A 32 -0.46 -29.38 -6.11
CA ALA A 32 0.84 -29.02 -5.55
C ALA A 32 0.65 -28.60 -4.09
N LEU A 33 1.36 -29.25 -3.18
CA LEU A 33 1.48 -28.90 -1.77
C LEU A 33 2.82 -28.18 -1.52
N PRO A 34 2.90 -27.33 -0.47
CA PRO A 34 3.96 -26.35 -0.26
C PRO A 34 5.23 -26.94 0.36
N SER A 35 6.39 -26.35 0.05
CA SER A 35 7.71 -26.74 0.57
C SER A 35 8.11 -25.95 1.83
N PRO A 36 8.87 -26.55 2.78
CA PRO A 36 9.38 -25.90 4.00
C PRO A 36 10.67 -25.07 3.76
N PRO A 37 11.05 -24.19 4.71
CA PRO A 37 12.09 -23.18 4.52
C PRO A 37 13.51 -23.72 4.78
N THR A 38 14.46 -23.37 3.91
CA THR A 38 15.90 -23.64 4.09
C THR A 38 16.61 -22.43 4.70
N SER A 39 17.16 -22.66 5.90
CA SER A 39 18.25 -21.89 6.51
C SER A 39 19.54 -22.19 5.77
N ASP A 40 20.34 -21.18 5.42
CA ASP A 40 21.71 -21.36 4.94
C ASP A 40 22.66 -20.38 5.66
N SER A 41 23.50 -20.96 6.51
CA SER A 41 24.78 -20.44 6.97
C SER A 41 25.61 -21.65 7.37
N MET A 42 26.57 -22.02 6.52
CA MET A 42 27.87 -22.61 6.89
C MET A 42 28.64 -22.99 5.62
N GLU A 43 29.88 -22.52 5.56
CA GLU A 43 30.89 -22.90 4.57
C GLU A 43 31.21 -24.41 4.66
N GLY A 44 31.42 -25.05 3.50
CA GLY A 44 31.81 -26.46 3.45
C GLY A 44 32.08 -26.95 2.02
N THR A 45 33.32 -26.80 1.57
CA THR A 45 33.83 -27.26 0.27
C THR A 45 33.77 -28.78 0.14
N THR A 46 33.09 -29.36 -0.87
CA THR A 46 33.32 -30.74 -1.35
C THR A 46 32.89 -30.95 -2.84
N PRO A 47 33.49 -31.91 -3.58
CA PRO A 47 33.70 -31.80 -5.03
C PRO A 47 32.64 -32.46 -5.94
N LYS A 48 32.60 -31.99 -7.20
CA LYS A 48 31.64 -32.32 -8.28
C LYS A 48 31.70 -33.79 -8.75
N ARG A 49 30.55 -34.46 -8.78
CA ARG A 49 30.33 -35.77 -9.41
C ARG A 49 30.06 -35.61 -10.91
N ARG A 50 30.95 -36.14 -11.77
CA ARG A 50 30.81 -36.27 -13.24
C ARG A 50 29.56 -37.08 -13.60
N ARG A 51 28.76 -36.61 -14.56
CA ARG A 51 27.72 -37.40 -15.24
C ARG A 51 28.29 -37.98 -16.54
N LEU A 52 28.08 -39.29 -16.75
CA LEU A 52 28.41 -40.02 -17.96
C LEU A 52 27.53 -39.59 -19.14
N VAL A 53 28.12 -39.59 -20.34
CA VAL A 53 27.48 -39.27 -21.63
C VAL A 53 26.88 -40.55 -22.22
N ASP A 54 25.63 -40.45 -22.66
CA ASP A 54 24.84 -41.50 -23.31
C ASP A 54 25.28 -41.70 -24.78
N PRO A 55 25.67 -42.92 -25.22
CA PRO A 55 26.32 -43.15 -26.51
C PRO A 55 25.42 -43.31 -27.75
N ASP A 56 24.09 -43.23 -27.65
CA ASP A 56 23.19 -43.51 -28.81
C ASP A 56 22.41 -42.29 -29.34
N ARG A 57 23.11 -41.20 -29.67
CA ARG A 57 22.54 -40.13 -30.51
C ARG A 57 23.10 -40.17 -31.93
N THR A 58 22.22 -40.49 -32.88
CA THR A 58 22.44 -40.59 -34.33
C THR A 58 22.80 -39.22 -34.96
N PRO A 59 23.74 -39.15 -35.92
CA PRO A 59 24.32 -37.88 -36.41
C PRO A 59 23.56 -37.32 -37.63
N ARG A 60 23.47 -35.98 -37.75
CA ARG A 60 23.14 -35.30 -39.01
C ARG A 60 24.16 -34.19 -39.29
N ALA A 61 24.47 -34.04 -40.58
CA ALA A 61 25.71 -33.53 -41.16
C ALA A 61 26.19 -32.14 -40.68
N ALA A 62 27.48 -32.07 -40.33
CA ALA A 62 28.25 -30.83 -40.21
C ALA A 62 29.21 -30.72 -41.42
N ASN A 63 29.18 -29.56 -42.07
CA ASN A 63 30.11 -29.19 -43.14
C ASN A 63 31.54 -29.05 -42.60
N LEU A 64 32.52 -29.47 -43.41
CA LEU A 64 33.96 -29.45 -43.13
C LEU A 64 34.50 -28.02 -42.89
N PRO A 65 35.53 -27.84 -42.04
CA PRO A 65 36.20 -26.56 -41.82
C PRO A 65 37.39 -26.33 -42.77
N PRO A 66 37.76 -25.07 -43.09
CA PRO A 66 39.10 -24.73 -43.58
C PRO A 66 40.07 -24.40 -42.41
N PRO A 67 41.40 -24.43 -42.65
CA PRO A 67 42.39 -24.53 -41.59
C PRO A 67 42.90 -23.18 -41.07
N SER A 68 43.16 -23.20 -39.76
CA SER A 68 44.15 -22.43 -38.96
C SER A 68 44.72 -21.11 -39.50
N SER A 69 44.42 -20.03 -38.78
CA SER A 69 45.45 -19.08 -38.34
C SER A 69 45.10 -18.51 -36.96
N THR A 70 46.18 -18.33 -36.20
CA THR A 70 46.27 -18.14 -34.75
C THR A 70 45.78 -16.77 -34.30
N GLY A 71 44.95 -16.71 -33.25
CA GLY A 71 44.56 -15.45 -32.61
C GLY A 71 43.72 -15.69 -31.36
N SER A 72 44.31 -15.43 -30.20
CA SER A 72 43.84 -15.79 -28.87
C SER A 72 42.51 -15.14 -28.44
N SER A 73 41.63 -15.98 -27.90
CA SER A 73 40.92 -15.79 -26.62
C SER A 73 40.12 -14.50 -26.37
N ALA A 74 38.82 -14.55 -26.66
CA ALA A 74 37.80 -14.00 -25.76
C ALA A 74 36.45 -14.68 -26.07
N SER A 75 36.21 -15.83 -25.44
CA SER A 75 34.90 -16.46 -25.37
C SER A 75 33.97 -15.54 -24.58
N ARG A 76 33.18 -14.73 -25.30
CA ARG A 76 31.94 -14.16 -24.76
C ARG A 76 30.97 -15.30 -24.55
N SER A 77 30.95 -15.84 -23.35
CA SER A 77 29.83 -16.62 -22.87
C SER A 77 28.62 -15.69 -22.77
N GLU A 78 27.78 -15.70 -23.81
CA GLU A 78 26.37 -15.36 -23.69
C GLU A 78 25.75 -16.40 -22.75
N SER A 79 25.90 -16.14 -21.45
CA SER A 79 25.15 -16.82 -20.42
C SER A 79 23.69 -16.41 -20.57
N GLY A 80 22.85 -17.44 -20.69
CA GLY A 80 21.46 -17.35 -21.12
C GLY A 80 20.65 -16.28 -20.43
N ASP A 81 19.72 -15.75 -21.23
CA ASP A 81 18.65 -14.83 -20.87
C ASP A 81 17.69 -15.52 -19.89
N GLY A 82 18.16 -15.74 -18.66
CA GLY A 82 17.32 -16.06 -17.53
C GLY A 82 16.67 -14.75 -17.08
N SER A 83 15.36 -14.65 -17.24
CA SER A 83 14.47 -13.57 -16.79
C SER A 83 14.87 -13.01 -15.41
N ARG A 84 15.87 -12.12 -15.40
CA ARG A 84 16.29 -11.36 -14.23
C ARG A 84 15.37 -10.16 -14.18
N SER A 85 14.42 -10.18 -13.25
CA SER A 85 13.64 -8.99 -12.92
C SER A 85 14.61 -7.81 -12.72
N SER A 86 14.44 -6.73 -13.49
CA SER A 86 15.33 -5.57 -13.41
C SER A 86 15.29 -4.98 -12.00
N SER A 87 16.45 -4.60 -11.45
CA SER A 87 16.51 -3.97 -10.12
C SER A 87 15.65 -2.69 -10.06
N PRO A 88 15.16 -2.29 -8.86
CA PRO A 88 14.32 -1.09 -8.71
C PRO A 88 14.96 0.16 -9.34
N LYS A 89 16.25 0.38 -9.08
CA LYS A 89 17.03 1.49 -9.67
C LYS A 89 16.99 1.49 -11.20
N LYS A 90 17.11 0.32 -11.84
CA LYS A 90 17.05 0.21 -13.31
C LYS A 90 15.64 0.51 -13.85
N GLN A 91 14.59 0.13 -13.11
CA GLN A 91 13.21 0.48 -13.47
C GLN A 91 12.98 2.00 -13.35
N MET A 92 13.44 2.61 -12.25
CA MET A 92 13.36 4.06 -12.05
C MET A 92 14.08 4.85 -13.15
N LEU A 93 15.26 4.40 -13.59
CA LEU A 93 15.98 5.03 -14.71
C LEU A 93 15.19 5.01 -16.02
N ARG A 94 14.47 3.91 -16.32
CA ARG A 94 13.61 3.83 -17.52
C ARG A 94 12.41 4.76 -17.39
N LEU A 95 11.76 4.75 -16.23
CA LEU A 95 10.60 5.58 -15.95
C LEU A 95 10.91 7.08 -16.03
N ARG A 96 12.11 7.51 -15.67
CA ARG A 96 12.54 8.92 -15.78
C ARG A 96 12.55 9.43 -17.22
N LEU A 97 12.81 8.55 -18.20
CA LEU A 97 12.87 8.89 -19.62
C LEU A 97 11.48 8.92 -20.28
N GLU A 98 10.47 8.37 -19.64
CA GLU A 98 9.10 8.33 -20.15
C GLU A 98 8.38 9.67 -19.88
N GLU A 99 7.62 10.17 -20.85
CA GLU A 99 6.88 11.44 -20.75
C GLU A 99 5.86 11.41 -19.61
N ARG A 100 5.09 10.31 -19.52
CA ARG A 100 4.13 10.02 -18.43
C ARG A 100 4.71 9.07 -17.38
N GLY A 101 6.03 9.13 -17.23
CA GLY A 101 6.78 8.27 -16.35
C GLY A 101 6.76 8.72 -14.89
N LEU A 102 7.75 8.20 -14.15
CA LEU A 102 7.94 8.45 -12.73
C LEU A 102 9.37 8.92 -12.47
N GLU A 103 9.50 9.96 -11.65
CA GLU A 103 10.76 10.41 -11.08
C GLU A 103 10.67 10.47 -9.57
N CYS A 104 11.56 9.77 -8.85
CA CYS A 104 11.68 9.93 -7.41
C CYS A 104 12.78 10.96 -7.09
N ARG A 105 12.44 11.91 -6.23
CA ARG A 105 13.31 12.98 -5.73
C ARG A 105 13.25 13.03 -4.20
N GLN A 106 14.37 13.39 -3.59
CA GLN A 106 14.40 13.67 -2.16
C GLN A 106 13.68 14.98 -1.88
N LEU A 107 12.89 15.03 -0.82
CA LEU A 107 12.21 16.26 -0.42
C LEU A 107 13.20 17.24 0.23
N ASN A 108 13.48 18.34 -0.46
CA ASN A 108 14.01 19.54 0.19
C ASN A 108 12.85 20.49 0.48
N VAL A 109 12.69 20.90 1.74
CA VAL A 109 11.60 21.78 2.20
C VAL A 109 11.65 23.12 1.48
N ASP A 110 12.84 23.65 1.21
CA ASP A 110 13.01 24.93 0.51
C ASP A 110 12.56 24.87 -0.96
N THR A 111 12.48 23.66 -1.53
CA THR A 111 12.08 23.44 -2.93
C THR A 111 10.73 22.73 -3.04
N ALA A 112 10.02 22.56 -1.91
CA ALA A 112 8.74 21.86 -1.92
C ALA A 112 7.68 22.68 -2.68
N PRO A 113 6.77 22.03 -3.42
CA PRO A 113 5.68 22.75 -4.09
C PRO A 113 4.84 23.55 -3.09
N PRO A 114 4.49 24.83 -3.37
CA PRO A 114 3.78 25.68 -2.41
C PRO A 114 2.45 25.08 -1.91
N VAL A 115 1.79 24.29 -2.75
CA VAL A 115 0.50 23.63 -2.46
C VAL A 115 0.56 22.65 -1.28
N ILE A 116 1.76 22.13 -0.93
CA ILE A 116 1.92 21.19 0.20
C ILE A 116 2.50 21.85 1.45
N SER A 117 2.91 23.12 1.40
CA SER A 117 3.58 23.84 2.50
C SER A 117 2.88 23.64 3.85
N CYS A 118 1.59 23.95 3.94
CA CYS A 118 0.81 23.81 5.16
C CYS A 118 0.82 22.38 5.74
N LEU A 119 0.79 21.34 4.89
CA LEU A 119 0.87 19.96 5.37
C LEU A 119 2.31 19.59 5.78
N LEU A 120 3.32 20.09 5.08
CA LEU A 120 4.73 19.87 5.46
C LEU A 120 5.06 20.53 6.80
N ASP A 121 4.57 21.76 7.02
CA ASP A 121 4.75 22.48 8.29
C ASP A 121 4.11 21.69 9.44
N ALA A 122 2.86 21.23 9.27
CA ALA A 122 2.19 20.38 10.26
C ALA A 122 2.96 19.06 10.51
N MET A 123 3.50 18.43 9.47
CA MET A 123 4.32 17.22 9.61
C MET A 123 5.63 17.51 10.35
N GLU A 124 6.26 18.66 10.14
CA GLU A 124 7.49 19.05 10.84
C GLU A 124 7.25 19.35 12.33
N GLU A 125 6.11 19.96 12.66
CA GLU A 125 5.67 20.12 14.05
C GLU A 125 5.44 18.75 14.71
N ILE A 126 4.82 17.80 13.99
CA ILE A 126 4.64 16.42 14.46
C ILE A 126 5.99 15.74 14.71
N VAL A 127 6.95 15.87 13.79
CA VAL A 127 8.33 15.36 13.96
C VAL A 127 8.96 15.92 15.22
N SER A 128 8.72 17.21 15.48
CA SER A 128 9.21 17.92 16.65
C SER A 128 8.42 17.62 17.94
N ARG A 129 7.36 16.79 17.84
CA ARG A 129 6.45 16.42 18.93
C ARG A 129 5.73 17.63 19.53
N ILE A 130 5.48 18.64 18.70
CA ILE A 130 4.78 19.86 19.06
C ILE A 130 3.30 19.65 18.74
N GLU A 131 2.44 19.88 19.74
CA GLU A 131 0.99 19.94 19.58
C GLU A 131 0.34 18.73 18.90
N ILE A 132 0.92 17.54 19.09
CA ILE A 132 0.46 16.29 18.47
C ILE A 132 -0.82 15.72 19.10
N LEU A 133 -1.18 16.16 20.30
CA LEU A 133 -2.31 15.65 21.08
C LEU A 133 -3.28 16.77 21.48
N PRO A 134 -4.60 16.50 21.52
CA PRO A 134 -5.59 17.43 22.03
C PRO A 134 -5.43 17.73 23.53
N ALA A 135 -5.80 18.94 23.95
CA ALA A 135 -5.74 19.38 25.34
C ALA A 135 -6.59 18.50 26.29
N ASP A 136 -7.77 18.06 25.85
CA ASP A 136 -8.70 17.25 26.65
C ASP A 136 -8.15 15.86 27.00
N LYS A 137 -7.17 15.36 26.24
CA LYS A 137 -6.50 14.07 26.51
C LYS A 137 -5.32 14.19 27.47
N LYS A 138 -4.93 15.41 27.86
CA LYS A 138 -3.73 15.66 28.66
C LYS A 138 -3.72 14.93 30.01
N SER A 139 -4.80 15.05 30.79
CA SER A 139 -4.91 14.39 32.09
C SER A 139 -4.86 12.87 31.93
N ALA A 140 -5.73 12.33 31.07
CA ALA A 140 -5.83 10.89 30.84
C ALA A 140 -4.50 10.25 30.40
N ILE A 141 -3.73 10.93 29.55
CA ILE A 141 -2.46 10.40 29.05
C ILE A 141 -1.35 10.55 30.10
N LEU A 142 -1.16 11.73 30.69
CA LEU A 142 -0.06 11.98 31.64
C LEU A 142 -0.25 11.26 32.98
N GLU A 143 -1.49 11.01 33.38
CA GLU A 143 -1.80 10.30 34.62
C GLU A 143 -1.75 8.77 34.45
N SER A 144 -1.72 8.23 33.23
CA SER A 144 -1.57 6.79 33.01
C SER A 144 -0.25 6.29 33.61
N PRO A 145 -0.23 5.15 34.33
CA PRO A 145 0.99 4.57 34.90
C PRO A 145 2.12 4.42 33.87
N LEU A 146 1.76 4.07 32.64
CA LEU A 146 2.69 3.85 31.51
C LEU A 146 3.47 5.10 31.11
N VAL A 147 2.91 6.29 31.35
CA VAL A 147 3.51 7.58 30.98
C VAL A 147 4.09 8.28 32.20
N ARG A 148 3.45 8.14 33.38
CA ARG A 148 3.88 8.76 34.64
C ARG A 148 5.28 8.34 35.06
N GLU A 149 5.66 7.11 34.76
CA GLU A 149 7.01 6.57 35.02
C GLU A 149 8.08 7.07 34.03
N GLN A 150 7.66 7.73 32.94
CA GLN A 150 8.57 8.27 31.93
C GLN A 150 9.02 9.70 32.25
N ASN A 151 9.98 10.21 31.48
CA ASN A 151 10.41 11.60 31.57
C ASN A 151 9.32 12.56 31.04
N THR A 152 8.49 13.08 31.94
CA THR A 152 7.38 14.01 31.64
C THR A 152 7.83 15.29 30.92
N ARG A 153 9.11 15.68 31.00
CA ARG A 153 9.64 16.85 30.26
C ARG A 153 9.56 16.66 28.74
N LEU A 154 9.59 15.43 28.26
CA LEU A 154 9.46 15.12 26.83
C LEU A 154 8.07 15.42 26.28
N TRP A 155 7.06 15.49 27.17
CA TRP A 155 5.66 15.74 26.84
C TRP A 155 5.26 17.21 26.91
N ARG A 156 6.21 18.09 27.29
CA ARG A 156 5.94 19.51 27.59
C ARG A 156 5.22 20.24 26.46
N PHE A 157 5.58 19.92 25.22
CA PHE A 157 5.02 20.56 24.03
C PHE A 157 4.06 19.66 23.26
N ALA A 158 3.77 18.45 23.76
CA ALA A 158 3.00 17.45 23.01
C ALA A 158 1.50 17.77 22.90
N PHE A 159 0.98 18.66 23.75
CA PHE A 159 -0.45 18.96 23.84
C PHE A 159 -0.76 20.33 23.27
N LYS A 160 -1.81 20.41 22.45
CA LYS A 160 -2.42 21.64 21.95
C LYS A 160 -2.94 22.50 23.11
N GLU A 161 -3.10 23.79 22.84
CA GLU A 161 -3.88 24.69 23.69
C GLU A 161 -5.36 24.26 23.78
N GLU A 162 -6.09 24.80 24.75
CA GLU A 162 -7.50 24.46 24.97
C GLU A 162 -8.35 24.75 23.71
N GLY A 163 -9.05 23.73 23.23
CA GLY A 163 -9.86 23.82 22.02
C GLY A 163 -10.54 22.49 21.67
N GLN A 164 -11.48 22.55 20.73
CA GLN A 164 -12.12 21.36 20.20
C GLN A 164 -11.17 20.62 19.25
N ASP A 165 -11.05 19.31 19.43
CA ASP A 165 -10.33 18.46 18.49
C ASP A 165 -11.13 18.32 17.19
N THR A 166 -10.60 18.90 16.11
CA THR A 166 -11.23 18.89 14.79
C THR A 166 -10.65 17.83 13.86
N LEU A 167 -9.61 17.10 14.28
CA LEU A 167 -8.95 16.11 13.42
C LEU A 167 -9.78 14.83 13.31
N PRO A 168 -9.92 14.24 12.11
CA PRO A 168 -10.56 12.93 11.97
C PRO A 168 -9.80 11.82 12.72
N GLY A 169 -10.52 10.76 13.07
CA GLY A 169 -9.98 9.64 13.83
C GLY A 169 -9.81 9.96 15.32
N ARG A 170 -9.63 8.92 16.13
CA ARG A 170 -9.47 9.04 17.58
C ARG A 170 -8.01 9.07 18.00
N VAL A 171 -7.79 9.55 19.22
CA VAL A 171 -6.54 9.38 19.95
C VAL A 171 -6.66 8.10 20.79
N PRO A 172 -5.88 7.04 20.50
CA PRO A 172 -5.93 5.81 21.29
C PRO A 172 -5.50 6.02 22.74
N LEU A 173 -5.93 5.14 23.63
CA LEU A 173 -5.52 5.19 25.04
C LEU A 173 -4.03 4.79 25.19
N PRO A 174 -3.33 5.26 26.24
CA PRO A 174 -1.93 4.89 26.50
C PRO A 174 -1.69 3.39 26.52
N GLU A 175 -2.64 2.60 27.00
CA GLU A 175 -2.57 1.14 27.09
C GLU A 175 -2.59 0.50 25.69
N GLU A 176 -3.41 1.02 24.78
CA GLU A 176 -3.47 0.56 23.38
C GLU A 176 -2.17 0.90 22.63
N ILE A 177 -1.62 2.10 22.88
CA ILE A 177 -0.35 2.52 22.30
C ILE A 177 0.81 1.69 22.83
N ALA A 178 0.87 1.46 24.15
CA ALA A 178 1.91 0.62 24.76
C ALA A 178 1.87 -0.80 24.20
N GLN A 179 0.67 -1.37 24.03
CA GLN A 179 0.50 -2.67 23.40
C GLN A 179 1.07 -2.69 21.97
N VAL A 180 0.80 -1.67 21.15
CA VAL A 180 1.41 -1.55 19.81
C VAL A 180 2.93 -1.48 19.88
N CYS A 181 3.51 -0.72 20.82
CA CYS A 181 4.95 -0.64 21.01
C CYS A 181 5.56 -2.02 21.38
N ASP A 182 4.90 -2.77 22.26
CA ASP A 182 5.35 -4.09 22.69
C ASP A 182 5.32 -5.10 21.53
N PHE A 183 4.24 -5.11 20.75
CA PHE A 183 4.17 -5.95 19.55
C PHE A 183 5.19 -5.55 18.50
N ALA A 184 5.44 -4.25 18.32
CA ALA A 184 6.48 -3.76 17.40
C ALA A 184 7.87 -4.22 17.85
N ARG A 185 8.18 -4.12 19.14
CA ARG A 185 9.44 -4.60 19.71
C ARG A 185 9.58 -6.11 19.54
N HIS A 186 8.53 -6.86 19.85
CA HIS A 186 8.53 -8.31 19.66
C HIS A 186 8.78 -8.70 18.20
N CYS A 187 8.07 -8.09 17.24
CA CYS A 187 8.26 -8.36 15.82
C CYS A 187 9.67 -8.01 15.33
N HIS A 188 10.31 -7.00 15.93
CA HIS A 188 11.70 -6.65 15.64
C HIS A 188 12.67 -7.70 16.17
N ASP A 189 12.58 -8.00 17.47
CA ASP A 189 13.51 -8.89 18.17
C ASP A 189 13.46 -10.33 17.64
N THR A 190 12.29 -10.78 17.18
CA THR A 190 12.10 -12.12 16.59
C THR A 190 12.24 -12.17 15.07
N ASN A 191 12.62 -11.06 14.41
CA ASN A 191 12.75 -10.96 12.95
C ASN A 191 11.48 -11.39 12.18
N HIS A 192 10.31 -10.97 12.65
CA HIS A 192 9.04 -11.25 11.99
C HIS A 192 8.99 -10.75 10.54
N GLU A 193 8.17 -11.42 9.75
CA GLU A 193 7.93 -11.04 8.37
C GLU A 193 6.99 -9.86 8.19
N GLU A 194 7.03 -9.26 6.99
CA GLU A 194 6.20 -8.11 6.59
C GLU A 194 4.71 -8.33 6.88
N ALA A 195 4.19 -9.52 6.58
CA ALA A 195 2.79 -9.87 6.84
C ALA A 195 2.46 -9.88 8.34
N ALA A 196 3.37 -10.38 9.19
CA ALA A 196 3.20 -10.38 10.63
C ALA A 196 3.26 -8.95 11.21
N TRP A 197 4.19 -8.11 10.73
CA TRP A 197 4.21 -6.68 11.06
C TRP A 197 2.90 -5.98 10.67
N ASN A 198 2.37 -6.29 9.49
CA ASN A 198 1.13 -5.73 8.98
C ASN A 198 -0.06 -6.08 9.87
N MET A 199 -0.16 -7.30 10.38
CA MET A 199 -1.25 -7.68 11.27
C MET A 199 -1.06 -7.16 12.70
N GLU A 200 0.11 -7.38 13.30
CA GLU A 200 0.33 -7.12 14.73
C GLU A 200 0.56 -5.64 15.04
N VAL A 201 1.10 -4.86 14.10
CA VAL A 201 1.49 -3.46 14.38
C VAL A 201 0.68 -2.51 13.54
N HIS A 202 0.80 -2.59 12.21
CA HIS A 202 0.27 -1.56 11.32
C HIS A 202 -1.26 -1.58 11.28
N HIS A 203 -1.88 -2.74 11.09
CA HIS A 203 -3.34 -2.87 11.12
C HIS A 203 -3.91 -2.48 12.48
N ARG A 204 -3.29 -2.94 13.58
CA ARG A 204 -3.72 -2.64 14.95
C ARG A 204 -3.70 -1.14 15.22
N LEU A 205 -2.63 -0.44 14.83
CA LEU A 205 -2.53 1.01 14.99
C LEU A 205 -3.54 1.75 14.10
N LEU A 206 -3.68 1.37 12.83
CA LEU A 206 -4.66 1.97 11.91
C LEU A 206 -6.10 1.77 12.40
N GLN A 207 -6.42 0.56 12.91
CA GLN A 207 -7.70 0.26 13.53
C GLN A 207 -7.92 1.13 14.76
N ALA A 208 -6.92 1.26 15.62
CA ALA A 208 -7.02 2.10 16.81
C ALA A 208 -7.26 3.57 16.45
N ILE A 209 -6.74 4.09 15.34
CA ILE A 209 -6.92 5.50 14.96
C ILE A 209 -8.25 5.72 14.22
N LEU A 210 -8.58 4.85 13.27
CA LEU A 210 -9.64 5.09 12.27
C LEU A 210 -10.98 4.42 12.60
N ARG A 211 -11.02 3.52 13.59
CA ARG A 211 -12.24 2.80 13.97
C ARG A 211 -12.48 2.93 15.47
N GLU A 212 -13.71 3.29 15.81
CA GLU A 212 -14.18 3.25 17.18
C GLU A 212 -14.53 1.80 17.57
N PRO A 213 -14.14 1.33 18.77
CA PRO A 213 -14.40 -0.05 19.19
C PRO A 213 -15.88 -0.47 19.14
N ASN A 214 -16.79 0.48 19.34
CA ASN A 214 -18.23 0.25 19.48
C ASN A 214 -19.10 1.02 18.48
N ALA A 215 -18.51 1.70 17.49
CA ALA A 215 -19.30 2.44 16.50
C ALA A 215 -19.58 1.60 15.25
N PRO A 216 -20.72 1.84 14.58
CA PRO A 216 -20.96 1.27 13.26
C PRO A 216 -19.86 1.69 12.28
N MET A 217 -19.61 0.84 11.28
CA MET A 217 -18.57 1.01 10.26
C MET A 217 -18.71 2.26 9.36
N ALA A 218 -19.67 3.13 9.67
CA ALA A 218 -20.14 4.29 8.91
C ALA A 218 -19.32 5.57 9.17
N THR A 219 -18.05 5.47 9.54
CA THR A 219 -17.15 6.63 9.60
C THR A 219 -16.90 7.16 8.18
N PRO A 220 -16.84 8.47 7.92
CA PRO A 220 -16.61 8.98 6.55
C PRO A 220 -15.32 8.46 5.89
N LEU A 221 -14.31 8.17 6.70
CA LEU A 221 -13.03 7.62 6.30
C LEU A 221 -12.79 6.28 7.01
N ASN A 222 -12.30 5.28 6.27
CA ASN A 222 -11.92 3.98 6.81
C ASN A 222 -10.69 3.46 6.03
N PHE A 223 -10.19 2.28 6.38
CA PHE A 223 -9.05 1.65 5.74
C PHE A 223 -9.28 0.16 5.47
N THR A 224 -8.56 -0.39 4.49
CA THR A 224 -8.55 -1.82 4.18
C THR A 224 -7.15 -2.28 3.77
N THR A 225 -6.89 -3.57 3.91
CA THR A 225 -5.76 -4.23 3.28
C THR A 225 -5.96 -4.28 1.76
N CYS A 226 -4.88 -4.16 1.01
CA CYS A 226 -4.86 -4.03 -0.46
C CYS A 226 -3.79 -4.90 -1.13
N THR A 227 -3.35 -5.97 -0.47
CA THR A 227 -2.25 -6.85 -0.92
C THR A 227 -2.51 -7.56 -2.26
N THR A 228 -3.74 -7.48 -2.79
CA THR A 228 -4.14 -8.03 -4.09
C THR A 228 -4.70 -6.97 -5.06
N ALA A 229 -4.78 -5.70 -4.64
CA ALA A 229 -5.29 -4.60 -5.46
C ALA A 229 -4.26 -4.22 -6.51
N ARG A 230 -4.49 -4.60 -7.78
CA ARG A 230 -3.58 -4.29 -8.89
C ARG A 230 -4.08 -3.10 -9.67
N PRO A 231 -3.22 -2.10 -9.97
CA PRO A 231 -3.57 -1.07 -10.93
C PRO A 231 -3.89 -1.67 -12.29
N HIS A 232 -4.94 -1.17 -12.92
CA HIS A 232 -5.31 -1.59 -14.27
C HIS A 232 -4.22 -1.18 -15.26
N CYS A 233 -3.89 -2.06 -16.20
CA CYS A 233 -2.74 -1.90 -17.11
C CYS A 233 -2.77 -0.58 -17.91
N ARG A 234 -3.96 -0.08 -18.25
CA ARG A 234 -4.16 1.22 -18.94
C ARG A 234 -3.62 2.43 -18.17
N PHE A 235 -3.47 2.33 -16.85
CA PHE A 235 -3.02 3.44 -16.00
C PHE A 235 -1.57 3.29 -15.55
N VAL A 236 -0.97 2.10 -15.70
CA VAL A 236 0.43 1.85 -15.32
C VAL A 236 1.36 2.46 -16.38
N PRO A 237 2.47 3.12 -15.98
CA PRO A 237 3.49 3.58 -16.93
C PRO A 237 4.00 2.45 -17.83
N TYR A 238 4.27 2.76 -19.10
CA TYR A 238 4.58 1.77 -20.13
C TYR A 238 5.82 0.92 -19.78
N SER A 239 6.82 1.56 -19.19
CA SER A 239 8.09 0.91 -18.84
C SER A 239 8.08 0.15 -17.50
N SER A 240 6.91 0.03 -16.85
CA SER A 240 6.73 -0.62 -15.54
C SER A 240 5.69 -1.74 -15.54
N THR A 241 5.68 -2.51 -14.46
CA THR A 241 4.64 -3.49 -14.16
C THR A 241 3.74 -2.99 -13.03
N ALA A 242 2.51 -3.50 -12.98
CA ALA A 242 1.58 -3.19 -11.90
C ALA A 242 2.23 -3.48 -10.52
N LYS A 243 2.31 -2.44 -9.69
CA LYS A 243 2.75 -2.51 -8.29
C LYS A 243 1.53 -2.30 -7.40
N MET A 244 1.47 -3.03 -6.30
CA MET A 244 0.39 -2.95 -5.32
C MET A 244 0.91 -2.26 -4.06
N VAL A 245 -0.03 -1.88 -3.19
CA VAL A 245 0.24 -1.36 -1.84
C VAL A 245 -0.41 -2.23 -0.78
N ASP A 246 0.09 -2.19 0.44
CA ASP A 246 -0.41 -3.06 1.52
C ASP A 246 -1.73 -2.58 2.13
N PHE A 247 -1.91 -1.27 2.26
CA PHE A 247 -3.15 -0.67 2.77
C PHE A 247 -3.57 0.55 1.97
N CYS A 248 -4.88 0.82 1.96
CA CYS A 248 -5.45 2.07 1.50
C CYS A 248 -6.43 2.61 2.54
N LEU A 249 -6.42 3.93 2.72
CA LEU A 249 -7.55 4.63 3.31
C LEU A 249 -8.50 5.03 2.17
N TYR A 250 -9.78 4.91 2.44
CA TYR A 250 -10.84 5.16 1.48
C TYR A 250 -12.00 5.92 2.11
N LEU A 251 -12.73 6.64 1.26
CA LEU A 251 -13.97 7.30 1.63
C LEU A 251 -15.12 6.30 1.59
N ASN A 252 -15.92 6.27 2.64
CA ASN A 252 -17.15 5.49 2.62
C ASN A 252 -18.14 6.10 1.61
N PRO A 253 -18.81 5.27 0.79
CA PRO A 253 -19.69 5.75 -0.27
C PRO A 253 -20.91 6.46 0.34
N THR A 254 -21.02 7.75 0.10
CA THR A 254 -22.20 8.57 0.47
C THR A 254 -23.12 8.77 -0.74
N ASP A 255 -22.55 9.03 -1.91
CA ASP A 255 -23.26 9.31 -3.16
C ASP A 255 -23.33 8.07 -4.07
N SER A 256 -23.97 6.99 -3.59
CA SER A 256 -23.95 5.67 -4.24
C SER A 256 -24.35 5.70 -5.73
N TYR A 257 -25.30 6.54 -6.13
CA TYR A 257 -25.72 6.68 -7.52
C TYR A 257 -24.60 7.22 -8.42
N ALA A 258 -24.03 8.38 -8.05
CA ALA A 258 -22.98 9.03 -8.83
C ALA A 258 -21.72 8.15 -8.92
N LEU A 259 -21.37 7.47 -7.82
CA LEU A 259 -20.24 6.53 -7.77
C LEU A 259 -20.47 5.32 -8.68
N GLN A 260 -21.68 4.75 -8.70
CA GLN A 260 -22.00 3.65 -9.63
C GLN A 260 -21.98 4.12 -11.10
N ALA A 261 -22.51 5.30 -11.37
CA ALA A 261 -22.52 5.88 -12.71
C ALA A 261 -21.08 6.15 -13.21
N LEU A 262 -20.20 6.67 -12.34
CA LEU A 262 -18.78 6.80 -12.61
C LEU A 262 -18.13 5.42 -12.86
N GLY A 263 -18.37 4.45 -11.98
CA GLY A 263 -17.80 3.10 -12.11
C GLY A 263 -18.10 2.48 -13.48
N ARG A 264 -19.34 2.61 -13.99
CA ARG A 264 -19.75 2.14 -15.32
C ARG A 264 -19.02 2.81 -16.49
N ARG A 265 -18.44 3.99 -16.28
CA ARG A 265 -17.66 4.74 -17.28
C ARG A 265 -16.18 4.42 -17.29
N THR A 266 -15.70 3.66 -16.31
CA THR A 266 -14.28 3.32 -16.16
C THR A 266 -13.99 1.90 -16.66
N PRO A 267 -12.77 1.63 -17.17
CA PRO A 267 -12.37 0.27 -17.54
C PRO A 267 -12.24 -0.66 -16.33
N THR A 268 -12.09 -0.12 -15.12
CA THR A 268 -11.96 -0.89 -13.87
C THR A 268 -13.31 -1.32 -13.30
N LEU A 269 -14.43 -0.75 -13.77
CA LEU A 269 -15.74 -0.89 -13.14
C LEU A 269 -15.76 -0.40 -11.68
N THR A 270 -14.82 0.49 -11.33
CA THR A 270 -14.65 1.06 -9.99
C THR A 270 -14.47 2.58 -10.07
N VAL A 271 -14.49 3.25 -8.92
CA VAL A 271 -14.14 4.67 -8.81
C VAL A 271 -12.63 4.88 -8.59
N ASN A 272 -11.81 3.88 -8.89
CA ASN A 272 -10.37 3.85 -8.64
C ASN A 272 -9.59 3.31 -9.85
N HIS A 273 -8.26 3.46 -9.79
CA HIS A 273 -7.32 2.96 -10.79
C HIS A 273 -7.10 1.43 -10.75
N THR A 274 -7.84 0.70 -9.93
CA THR A 274 -7.79 -0.76 -9.73
C THR A 274 -9.20 -1.35 -9.79
N ASP A 275 -9.34 -2.59 -10.23
CA ASP A 275 -10.58 -3.38 -10.23
C ASP A 275 -10.83 -4.11 -8.90
N PHE A 276 -10.14 -3.70 -7.82
CA PHE A 276 -10.26 -4.29 -6.50
C PHE A 276 -11.67 -4.13 -5.91
N ALA A 277 -12.43 -5.24 -5.90
CA ALA A 277 -13.84 -5.26 -5.54
C ALA A 277 -14.17 -4.61 -4.17
N PRO A 278 -13.39 -4.79 -3.09
CA PRO A 278 -13.67 -4.13 -1.80
C PRO A 278 -13.68 -2.60 -1.87
N LEU A 279 -13.04 -2.02 -2.88
CA LEU A 279 -12.96 -0.56 -3.11
C LEU A 279 -13.72 -0.12 -4.36
N GLN A 280 -14.69 -0.91 -4.83
CA GLN A 280 -15.41 -0.63 -6.08
C GLN A 280 -16.01 0.77 -6.11
N LEU A 281 -16.71 1.16 -5.03
CA LEU A 281 -17.38 2.45 -4.90
C LEU A 281 -16.74 3.36 -3.85
N SER A 282 -15.56 3.00 -3.37
CA SER A 282 -14.89 3.68 -2.25
C SER A 282 -13.60 4.35 -2.75
N PRO A 283 -13.60 5.68 -3.01
CA PRO A 283 -12.42 6.37 -3.52
C PRO A 283 -11.22 6.25 -2.58
N ILE A 284 -10.06 5.89 -3.12
CA ILE A 284 -8.78 5.80 -2.40
C ILE A 284 -8.20 7.20 -2.21
N VAL A 285 -7.88 7.56 -0.97
CA VAL A 285 -7.37 8.90 -0.61
C VAL A 285 -5.96 8.90 -0.04
N LEU A 286 -5.52 7.79 0.55
CA LEU A 286 -4.16 7.63 1.06
C LEU A 286 -3.73 6.18 0.86
N SER A 287 -2.49 5.98 0.44
CA SER A 287 -1.91 4.66 0.19
C SER A 287 -0.75 4.39 1.14
N ILE A 288 -0.64 3.16 1.64
CA ILE A 288 0.41 2.76 2.59
C ILE A 288 1.13 1.53 2.05
N GLU A 289 2.44 1.65 1.84
CA GLU A 289 3.34 0.55 1.51
C GLU A 289 4.17 0.20 2.73
N THR A 290 4.32 -1.09 3.03
CA THR A 290 5.10 -1.56 4.16
C THR A 290 6.32 -2.34 3.68
N LYS A 291 7.40 -2.28 4.46
CA LYS A 291 8.60 -3.08 4.25
C LYS A 291 9.14 -3.56 5.58
N ARG A 292 9.76 -4.74 5.55
CA ARG A 292 10.57 -5.22 6.68
C ARG A 292 11.71 -4.25 7.01
N PRO A 293 12.15 -4.21 8.28
CA PRO A 293 13.41 -3.56 8.65
C PRO A 293 14.58 -3.98 7.73
N GLY A 294 15.44 -3.03 7.36
CA GLY A 294 16.67 -3.30 6.59
C GLY A 294 16.49 -3.60 5.09
N LYS A 295 15.26 -3.63 4.55
CA LYS A 295 15.03 -3.73 3.10
C LYS A 295 15.24 -2.39 2.37
N GLU A 296 15.59 -2.47 1.09
CA GLU A 296 15.87 -1.30 0.24
C GLU A 296 14.65 -0.39 0.12
N LEU A 297 14.78 0.85 0.61
CA LEU A 297 13.77 1.90 0.51
C LEU A 297 13.38 2.18 -0.95
N ASP A 298 14.32 2.05 -1.88
CA ASP A 298 14.12 2.23 -3.32
C ASP A 298 12.99 1.35 -3.88
N ALA A 299 12.83 0.12 -3.37
CA ALA A 299 11.77 -0.77 -3.81
C ALA A 299 10.38 -0.24 -3.39
N ALA A 300 10.25 0.21 -2.15
CA ALA A 300 9.01 0.81 -1.65
C ALA A 300 8.69 2.13 -2.36
N GLN A 301 9.70 2.98 -2.60
CA GLN A 301 9.54 4.22 -3.36
C GLN A 301 9.08 3.94 -4.79
N LEU A 302 9.67 2.95 -5.47
CA LEU A 302 9.23 2.53 -6.80
C LEU A 302 7.79 2.00 -6.79
N GLN A 303 7.43 1.16 -5.81
CA GLN A 303 6.06 0.65 -5.68
C GLN A 303 5.05 1.78 -5.48
N MET A 304 5.30 2.67 -4.51
CA MET A 304 4.45 3.81 -4.23
C MET A 304 4.36 4.76 -5.42
N GLY A 305 5.48 5.04 -6.10
CA GLY A 305 5.51 5.94 -7.24
C GLY A 305 4.74 5.39 -8.45
N VAL A 306 4.84 4.09 -8.74
CA VAL A 306 4.07 3.46 -9.82
C VAL A 306 2.58 3.43 -9.49
N TRP A 307 2.23 3.18 -8.21
CA TRP A 307 0.85 3.23 -7.73
C TRP A 307 0.26 4.64 -7.87
N HIS A 308 0.96 5.68 -7.41
CA HIS A 308 0.53 7.08 -7.57
C HIS A 308 0.46 7.50 -9.04
N ALA A 309 1.40 7.09 -9.89
CA ALA A 309 1.34 7.38 -11.32
C ALA A 309 0.07 6.80 -11.95
N ALA A 310 -0.33 5.59 -11.57
CA ALA A 310 -1.59 5.00 -12.00
C ALA A 310 -2.81 5.73 -11.44
N GLN A 311 -2.77 6.19 -10.19
CA GLN A 311 -3.83 7.01 -9.61
C GLN A 311 -3.99 8.34 -10.35
N TRP A 312 -2.90 9.06 -10.63
CA TRP A 312 -2.92 10.28 -11.45
C TRP A 312 -3.49 10.05 -12.85
N ALA A 313 -3.05 8.97 -13.52
CA ALA A 313 -3.55 8.61 -14.84
C ALA A 313 -5.06 8.30 -14.84
N PHE A 314 -5.56 7.62 -13.79
CA PHE A 314 -6.97 7.39 -13.59
C PHE A 314 -7.75 8.69 -13.37
N LEU A 315 -7.31 9.54 -12.43
CA LEU A 315 -7.97 10.82 -12.16
C LEU A 315 -8.06 11.69 -13.42
N ARG A 316 -6.96 11.79 -14.19
CA ARG A 316 -6.95 12.46 -15.50
C ARG A 316 -8.01 11.90 -16.46
N SER A 317 -8.23 10.59 -16.42
CA SER A 317 -9.18 9.91 -17.32
C SER A 317 -10.64 10.15 -16.94
N VAL A 318 -10.94 10.44 -15.67
CA VAL A 318 -12.32 10.57 -15.17
C VAL A 318 -12.78 12.02 -14.95
N ILE A 319 -11.86 12.97 -14.83
CA ILE A 319 -12.22 14.40 -14.72
C ILE A 319 -13.07 14.84 -15.90
N GLY A 320 -14.21 15.46 -15.60
CA GLY A 320 -15.16 15.97 -16.59
C GLY A 320 -15.93 14.89 -17.36
N LEU A 321 -15.89 13.63 -16.93
CA LEU A 321 -16.81 12.61 -17.45
C LEU A 321 -18.24 12.85 -16.94
N THR A 322 -19.20 12.40 -17.73
CA THR A 322 -20.63 12.38 -17.40
C THR A 322 -21.19 10.99 -17.71
N PRO A 323 -22.47 10.67 -17.38
CA PRO A 323 -23.10 9.43 -17.79
C PRO A 323 -23.14 9.24 -19.30
N GLN A 324 -23.25 10.31 -20.08
CA GLN A 324 -23.40 10.26 -21.55
C GLN A 324 -22.05 10.27 -22.28
N PRO A 325 -21.89 9.50 -23.36
CA PRO A 325 -20.67 9.56 -24.17
C PRO A 325 -20.43 10.98 -24.67
N LEU A 326 -19.18 11.42 -24.59
CA LEU A 326 -18.76 12.72 -25.12
C LEU A 326 -18.48 12.59 -26.62
N THR A 327 -18.73 13.66 -27.36
CA THR A 327 -18.24 13.81 -28.73
C THR A 327 -16.71 13.88 -28.75
N ALA A 328 -16.11 13.71 -29.94
CA ALA A 328 -14.65 13.77 -30.08
C ALA A 328 -14.08 15.14 -29.67
N GLU A 329 -14.80 16.23 -29.99
CA GLU A 329 -14.41 17.61 -29.66
C GLU A 329 -14.48 17.85 -28.14
N GLU A 330 -15.56 17.41 -27.49
CA GLU A 330 -15.71 17.50 -26.04
C GLU A 330 -14.63 16.69 -25.30
N GLU A 331 -14.28 15.50 -25.81
CA GLU A 331 -13.22 14.68 -25.22
C GLU A 331 -11.83 15.33 -25.34
N ILE A 332 -11.55 16.06 -26.43
CA ILE A 332 -10.31 16.84 -26.58
C ILE A 332 -10.28 17.97 -25.55
N LEU A 333 -11.36 18.75 -25.45
CA LEU A 333 -11.47 19.87 -24.51
C LEU A 333 -11.36 19.39 -23.05
N ARG A 334 -12.01 18.27 -22.72
CA ARG A 334 -11.96 17.64 -21.40
C ARG A 334 -10.52 17.27 -21.03
N LYS A 335 -9.78 16.63 -21.94
CA LYS A 335 -8.37 16.24 -21.71
C LYS A 335 -7.46 17.45 -21.48
N GLN A 336 -7.69 18.56 -22.19
CA GLN A 336 -6.93 19.79 -22.01
C GLN A 336 -7.17 20.39 -20.61
N LYS A 337 -8.43 20.47 -20.19
CA LYS A 337 -8.82 20.98 -18.86
C LYS A 337 -8.39 20.07 -17.71
N ALA A 338 -8.29 18.76 -17.95
CA ALA A 338 -7.95 17.80 -16.90
C ALA A 338 -6.62 18.11 -16.20
N ASN A 339 -5.60 18.58 -16.93
CA ASN A 339 -4.30 18.91 -16.32
C ASN A 339 -4.37 20.12 -15.38
N GLU A 340 -5.15 21.14 -15.72
CA GLU A 340 -5.39 22.30 -14.84
C GLU A 340 -6.11 21.87 -13.55
N VAL A 341 -7.16 21.06 -13.69
CA VAL A 341 -7.96 20.54 -12.56
C VAL A 341 -7.13 19.64 -11.64
N LEU A 342 -6.21 18.83 -12.19
CA LEU A 342 -5.26 18.05 -11.39
C LEU A 342 -4.25 18.95 -10.68
N GLY A 343 -3.82 20.05 -11.31
CA GLY A 343 -2.97 21.05 -10.68
C GLY A 343 -3.62 21.68 -9.44
N GLN A 344 -4.96 21.83 -9.43
CA GLN A 344 -5.71 22.32 -8.27
C GLN A 344 -5.74 21.31 -7.10
N LEU A 345 -5.69 20.00 -7.37
CA LEU A 345 -5.49 19.00 -6.31
C LEU A 345 -4.09 19.11 -5.70
N GLY A 346 -3.10 19.42 -6.54
CA GLY A 346 -1.73 19.71 -6.15
C GLY A 346 -0.88 18.46 -5.90
N PHE A 347 -1.34 17.56 -5.01
CA PHE A 347 -0.58 16.37 -4.64
C PHE A 347 -1.46 15.18 -4.22
N ILE A 348 -0.86 13.99 -4.19
CA ILE A 348 -1.44 12.77 -3.60
C ILE A 348 -0.48 12.25 -2.51
N PRO A 349 -0.92 12.13 -1.25
CA PRO A 349 -0.09 11.65 -0.17
C PRO A 349 0.01 10.12 -0.15
N GLY A 350 1.06 9.63 0.49
CA GLY A 350 1.28 8.22 0.80
C GLY A 350 2.11 8.05 2.06
N ILE A 351 2.15 6.83 2.58
CA ILE A 351 3.01 6.46 3.71
C ILE A 351 3.85 5.26 3.29
N ILE A 352 5.14 5.31 3.60
CA ILE A 352 6.02 4.13 3.58
C ILE A 352 6.32 3.78 5.03
N VAL A 353 5.99 2.55 5.44
CA VAL A 353 6.30 2.04 6.78
C VAL A 353 7.45 1.04 6.68
N GLN A 354 8.53 1.26 7.42
CA GLN A 354 9.68 0.36 7.46
C GLN A 354 9.94 -0.10 8.89
N GLY A 355 9.41 -1.26 9.25
CA GLY A 355 9.40 -1.73 10.64
C GLY A 355 8.80 -0.69 11.57
N HIS A 356 9.62 -0.09 12.44
CA HIS A 356 9.17 0.96 13.34
C HIS A 356 8.92 2.31 12.67
N ARG A 357 9.52 2.59 11.52
CA ARG A 357 9.62 3.95 10.96
C ARG A 357 8.40 4.24 10.07
N TRP A 358 7.75 5.38 10.30
CA TRP A 358 6.64 5.86 9.48
C TRP A 358 7.10 7.08 8.68
N LEU A 359 7.17 6.92 7.36
CA LEU A 359 7.67 7.93 6.43
C LEU A 359 6.52 8.50 5.61
N PHE A 360 6.36 9.81 5.67
CA PHE A 360 5.49 10.55 4.78
C PHE A 360 6.16 10.66 3.41
N VAL A 361 5.38 10.38 2.37
CA VAL A 361 5.73 10.60 0.97
C VAL A 361 4.55 11.22 0.25
N PHE A 362 4.77 11.89 -0.85
CA PHE A 362 3.69 12.40 -1.69
C PHE A 362 4.14 12.49 -3.13
N SER A 363 3.19 12.52 -4.06
CA SER A 363 3.49 12.77 -5.46
C SER A 363 2.79 14.01 -5.98
N THR A 364 3.45 14.69 -6.91
CA THR A 364 2.91 15.81 -7.69
C THR A 364 3.01 15.51 -9.18
N LEU A 365 2.40 16.36 -10.00
CA LEU A 365 2.57 16.35 -11.45
C LEU A 365 3.46 17.52 -11.88
N GLU A 366 4.49 17.22 -12.66
CA GLU A 366 5.26 18.21 -13.41
C GLU A 366 4.99 18.01 -14.90
N GLY A 367 4.05 18.81 -15.41
CA GLY A 367 3.41 18.54 -16.71
C GLY A 367 2.65 17.21 -16.64
N ASP A 368 3.08 16.24 -17.45
CA ASP A 368 2.46 14.92 -17.53
C ASP A 368 3.20 13.84 -16.71
N LYS A 369 4.34 14.19 -16.12
CA LYS A 369 5.21 13.28 -15.35
C LYS A 369 4.85 13.27 -13.87
N THR A 370 4.85 12.08 -13.27
CA THR A 370 4.68 11.94 -11.81
C THR A 370 6.03 12.12 -11.13
N VAL A 371 6.08 13.03 -10.14
CA VAL A 371 7.25 13.19 -9.27
C VAL A 371 6.88 12.71 -7.88
N LEU A 372 7.57 11.68 -7.38
CA LEU A 372 7.42 11.19 -6.01
C LEU A 372 8.49 11.85 -5.13
N TRP A 373 8.04 12.57 -4.12
CA TRP A 373 8.87 13.20 -3.11
C TRP A 373 9.00 12.28 -1.90
N THR A 374 10.23 11.98 -1.51
CA THR A 374 10.54 10.97 -0.50
C THR A 374 11.29 11.55 0.70
N GLU A 375 11.25 10.79 1.80
CA GLU A 375 12.07 10.94 3.02
C GLU A 375 11.69 12.06 4.01
N ARG A 376 10.51 11.95 4.63
CA ARG A 376 10.21 12.62 5.92
C ARG A 376 9.63 11.62 6.91
N GLN A 377 10.44 11.17 7.87
CA GLN A 377 9.94 10.31 8.95
C GLN A 377 9.19 11.17 9.97
N PHE A 378 7.88 10.96 10.13
CA PHE A 378 7.06 11.75 11.06
C PHE A 378 6.79 11.06 12.40
N GLY A 379 7.11 9.76 12.52
CA GLY A 379 6.94 9.05 13.78
C GLY A 379 7.57 7.67 13.77
N THR A 380 7.61 7.05 14.96
CA THR A 380 8.06 5.67 15.13
C THR A 380 7.21 4.91 16.14
N THR A 381 7.18 3.58 16.05
CA THR A 381 6.52 2.72 17.05
C THR A 381 7.49 2.26 18.16
N GLN A 382 8.59 2.98 18.41
CA GLN A 382 9.59 2.60 19.42
C GLN A 382 9.25 3.08 20.84
N SER A 383 8.49 4.16 20.95
CA SER A 383 8.07 4.74 22.23
C SER A 383 6.60 5.18 22.16
N ILE A 384 5.95 5.31 23.33
CA ILE A 384 4.56 5.77 23.40
C ILE A 384 4.42 7.16 22.79
N LEU A 385 5.32 8.09 23.15
CA LEU A 385 5.31 9.46 22.64
C LEU A 385 5.50 9.51 21.11
N ASP A 386 6.45 8.74 20.56
CA ASP A 386 6.68 8.72 19.12
C ASP A 386 5.55 8.00 18.36
N THR A 387 4.86 7.06 19.00
CA THR A 387 3.68 6.41 18.41
C THR A 387 2.50 7.38 18.38
N TYR A 388 2.36 8.27 19.36
CA TYR A 388 1.39 9.37 19.27
C TYR A 388 1.73 10.36 18.15
N ALA A 389 3.01 10.57 17.81
CA ALA A 389 3.36 11.32 16.60
C ALA A 389 2.87 10.62 15.32
N VAL A 390 2.94 9.28 15.27
CA VAL A 390 2.32 8.50 14.18
C VAL A 390 0.80 8.69 14.14
N VAL A 391 0.13 8.65 15.30
CA VAL A 391 -1.31 8.93 15.42
C VAL A 391 -1.62 10.31 14.85
N ALA A 392 -0.91 11.36 15.28
CA ALA A 392 -1.11 12.71 14.81
C ALA A 392 -0.92 12.85 13.29
N GLY A 393 0.14 12.26 12.73
CA GLY A 393 0.38 12.30 11.28
C GLY A 393 -0.71 11.62 10.46
N ILE A 394 -1.22 10.46 10.91
CA ILE A 394 -2.34 9.78 10.23
C ILE A 394 -3.61 10.64 10.31
N ARG A 395 -3.88 11.26 11.45
CA ARG A 395 -5.03 12.15 11.64
C ARG A 395 -4.94 13.42 10.80
N GLU A 396 -3.75 14.00 10.62
CA GLU A 396 -3.52 15.12 9.71
C GLU A 396 -3.73 14.74 8.23
N LEU A 397 -3.30 13.54 7.82
CA LEU A 397 -3.56 13.04 6.47
C LEU A 397 -5.05 12.74 6.24
N ALA A 398 -5.73 12.27 7.28
CA ALA A 398 -7.18 12.11 7.27
C ALA A 398 -7.90 13.46 7.16
N ARG A 399 -7.39 14.51 7.82
CA ARG A 399 -7.88 15.88 7.66
C ARG A 399 -7.71 16.36 6.22
N TRP A 400 -6.53 16.17 5.61
CA TRP A 400 -6.33 16.50 4.19
C TRP A 400 -7.33 15.78 3.28
N ALA A 401 -7.58 14.48 3.52
CA ALA A 401 -8.57 13.75 2.74
C ALA A 401 -9.97 14.37 2.87
N ARG A 402 -10.39 14.75 4.08
CA ARG A 402 -11.69 15.39 4.35
C ARG A 402 -11.80 16.80 3.75
N ASP A 403 -10.77 17.62 3.92
CA ASP A 403 -10.84 19.07 3.67
C ASP A 403 -10.40 19.46 2.26
N VAL A 404 -9.57 18.62 1.61
CA VAL A 404 -9.01 18.89 0.28
C VAL A 404 -9.52 17.88 -0.73
N TYR A 405 -9.29 16.58 -0.50
CA TYR A 405 -9.60 15.57 -1.51
C TYR A 405 -11.11 15.38 -1.72
N VAL A 406 -11.90 15.27 -0.64
CA VAL A 406 -13.36 15.06 -0.74
C VAL A 406 -14.07 16.18 -1.51
N PRO A 407 -13.88 17.48 -1.18
CA PRO A 407 -14.49 18.56 -1.93
C PRO A 407 -14.03 18.59 -3.38
N TRP A 408 -12.73 18.40 -3.63
CA TRP A 408 -12.18 18.37 -4.97
C TRP A 408 -12.77 17.23 -5.82
N PHE A 409 -12.85 16.01 -5.26
CA PHE A 409 -13.39 14.84 -5.95
C PHE A 409 -14.87 15.02 -6.28
N ARG A 410 -15.65 15.57 -5.35
CA ARG A 410 -17.07 15.87 -5.58
C ARG A 410 -17.26 16.90 -6.69
N ALA A 411 -16.53 18.02 -6.63
CA ALA A 411 -16.68 19.11 -7.59
C ALA A 411 -16.21 18.74 -9.00
N ASN A 412 -15.12 17.98 -9.13
CA ASN A 412 -14.45 17.79 -10.42
C ASN A 412 -14.72 16.43 -11.08
N ILE A 413 -15.16 15.43 -10.30
CA ILE A 413 -15.41 14.08 -10.78
C ILE A 413 -16.89 13.72 -10.63
N LEU A 414 -17.49 13.88 -9.44
CA LEU A 414 -18.88 13.44 -9.22
C LEU A 414 -19.94 14.42 -9.71
N ALA A 415 -19.63 15.71 -9.86
CA ALA A 415 -20.61 16.73 -10.27
C ALA A 415 -21.34 16.38 -11.57
N GLY A 416 -20.64 15.82 -12.56
CA GLY A 416 -21.22 15.41 -13.84
C GLY A 416 -22.13 14.17 -13.78
N PHE A 417 -22.18 13.47 -12.64
CA PHE A 417 -22.93 12.22 -12.43
C PHE A 417 -24.10 12.37 -11.45
N GLN A 418 -24.35 13.57 -10.93
CA GLN A 418 -25.51 13.81 -10.10
C GLN A 418 -26.80 13.68 -10.93
N PRO A 419 -27.91 13.16 -10.36
CA PRO A 419 -29.18 13.14 -11.07
C PRO A 419 -29.58 14.57 -11.42
N ILE A 420 -30.00 14.80 -12.66
CA ILE A 420 -30.67 16.06 -13.00
C ILE A 420 -32.01 16.01 -12.28
N GLU A 421 -32.20 16.86 -11.26
CA GLU A 421 -33.53 17.10 -10.71
C GLU A 421 -34.37 17.68 -11.84
N VAL A 422 -35.26 16.85 -12.39
CA VAL A 422 -36.27 17.29 -13.35
C VAL A 422 -37.32 18.04 -12.53
N GLY A 423 -37.16 19.35 -12.42
CA GLY A 423 -38.16 20.27 -11.86
C GLY A 423 -39.31 20.51 -12.81
#